data_AF-A0A7V4YPD3-F1
#
_entry.id   AF-A0A7V4YPD3-F1
#
_cell.length_a   1.000
_cell.length_b   1.000
_cell.length_c   1.000
_cell.angle_alpha   90.00
_cell.angle_beta   90.00
_cell.angle_gamma   90.00
#
_symmetry.space_group_name_H-M   'P 1'
#
loop_
_entity.id
_entity.type
_entity.pdbx_description
1 polymer ?
#
loop_
_entity_poly.entity_id
_entity_poly.type
_entity_poly.pdbx_seq_one_letter_code
_entity_poly.pdbx_strand_id
1 'polypeptide(L)'
;MGIELKNEEIIGKLVKTTDKMNTLKERVLFLTIYPRNLFIPSPSIPYNLSLLGGVLKRNGIEVKIIDTLAEKMNSKDILKEIDAFQPAIVGFTSMTYQIYATAKMAESVKKWKKEIITVIGGIHASALPILTLQQFPFFDIAVINEGVDTIVEIVKADKKDWQKIKGIAFKDSSGINLTEGREFKKNIDDLPFPAYELLKLNKYTSYWTRRKRMEFPMFSSFGCPYKCTFCSRPQGNVVRYFSVERLMEEINRNIKEFDMSSIYFWDDTFTLNKKRVLSICEEILKRGYNKKVKWKCLSRIDTIDLEMLKFMKEAGCEHIE
;
A
#
# COMPACT_ATOMS: atom_id res chain seq x y z
N MET A 1 -9.94 30.89 -57.30
CA MET A 1 -10.23 30.96 -55.85
C MET A 1 -10.50 29.55 -55.35
N GLY A 2 -9.71 29.10 -54.37
CA GLY A 2 -10.14 28.15 -53.34
C GLY A 2 -10.14 26.66 -53.68
N ILE A 3 -8.99 25.99 -53.50
CA ILE A 3 -8.95 24.62 -53.00
C ILE A 3 -7.86 24.52 -51.92
N GLU A 4 -8.15 25.10 -50.77
CA GLU A 4 -7.44 24.82 -49.52
C GLU A 4 -8.52 24.92 -48.44
N LEU A 5 -9.00 23.78 -47.93
CA LEU A 5 -9.80 23.66 -46.70
C LEU A 5 -10.27 22.18 -46.55
N LYS A 6 -9.34 21.22 -46.40
CA LYS A 6 -9.68 19.84 -45.94
C LYS A 6 -8.60 19.13 -45.11
N ASN A 7 -7.50 19.79 -44.72
CA ASN A 7 -6.42 19.13 -43.97
C ASN A 7 -6.44 19.41 -42.45
N GLU A 8 -7.02 20.51 -41.97
CA GLU A 8 -6.97 20.85 -40.54
C GLU A 8 -7.94 20.02 -39.67
N GLU A 9 -9.11 19.65 -40.21
CA GLU A 9 -10.09 18.82 -39.48
C GLU A 9 -9.64 17.37 -39.26
N ILE A 10 -8.82 16.84 -40.18
CA ILE A 10 -8.28 15.48 -40.09
C ILE A 10 -7.13 15.43 -39.08
N ILE A 11 -6.27 16.46 -39.07
CA ILE A 11 -5.19 16.61 -38.08
C ILE A 11 -5.77 16.80 -36.67
N GLY A 12 -6.82 17.61 -36.51
CA GLY A 12 -7.49 17.82 -35.22
C GLY A 12 -8.19 16.57 -34.65
N LYS A 13 -8.65 15.64 -35.50
CA LYS A 13 -9.19 14.34 -35.07
C LYS A 13 -8.09 13.33 -34.75
N LEU A 14 -6.99 13.32 -35.50
CA LEU A 14 -5.82 12.47 -35.23
C LEU A 14 -5.12 12.84 -33.91
N VAL A 15 -4.97 14.14 -33.63
CA VAL A 15 -4.37 14.64 -32.37
C VAL A 15 -5.24 14.30 -31.15
N LYS A 16 -6.58 14.37 -31.28
CA LYS A 16 -7.51 13.96 -30.20
C LYS A 16 -7.56 12.45 -29.96
N THR A 17 -7.23 11.62 -30.95
CA THR A 17 -7.09 10.16 -30.76
C THR A 17 -5.74 9.76 -30.16
N THR A 18 -4.66 10.50 -30.42
CA THR A 18 -3.36 10.24 -29.78
C THR A 18 -3.34 10.64 -28.29
N ASP A 19 -4.07 11.68 -27.88
CA ASP A 19 -4.18 12.02 -26.45
C ASP A 19 -5.00 10.98 -25.67
N LYS A 20 -6.09 10.44 -26.24
CA LYS A 20 -6.85 9.36 -25.59
C LYS A 20 -6.07 8.05 -25.51
N MET A 21 -5.17 7.76 -26.45
CA MET A 21 -4.32 6.56 -26.38
C MET A 21 -3.16 6.68 -25.39
N ASN A 22 -2.69 7.89 -25.06
CA ASN A 22 -1.66 8.09 -24.04
C ASN A 22 -2.21 8.06 -22.59
N THR A 23 -3.48 8.41 -22.37
CA THR A 23 -4.11 8.37 -21.03
C THR A 23 -4.30 6.97 -20.44
N LEU A 24 -4.24 5.90 -21.25
CA LEU A 24 -4.43 4.53 -20.77
C LEU A 24 -3.21 3.95 -20.05
N LYS A 25 -2.00 4.49 -20.27
CA LYS A 25 -0.78 4.04 -19.56
C LYS A 25 -0.76 4.41 -18.07
N GLU A 26 -1.71 5.22 -17.60
CA GLU A 26 -1.66 5.86 -16.29
C GLU A 26 -2.75 5.37 -15.32
N ARG A 27 -3.33 4.18 -15.55
CA ARG A 27 -4.32 3.57 -14.67
C ARG A 27 -3.80 2.35 -13.94
N VAL A 28 -3.83 2.39 -12.61
CA VAL A 28 -3.39 1.30 -11.73
C VAL A 28 -4.54 0.81 -10.87
N LEU A 29 -4.81 -0.48 -10.90
CA LEU A 29 -5.75 -1.14 -9.99
C LEU A 29 -4.99 -1.98 -8.96
N PHE A 30 -5.11 -1.65 -7.68
CA PHE A 30 -4.59 -2.47 -6.61
C PHE A 30 -5.65 -3.42 -6.05
N LEU A 31 -5.26 -4.67 -5.80
CA LEU A 31 -6.12 -5.72 -5.27
C LEU A 31 -5.52 -6.35 -4.01
N THR A 32 -6.33 -6.53 -2.95
CA THR A 32 -6.06 -7.53 -1.91
C THR A 32 -6.87 -8.79 -2.20
N ILE A 33 -6.24 -9.96 -2.10
CA ILE A 33 -6.90 -11.24 -2.34
C ILE A 33 -6.78 -12.12 -1.10
N TYR A 34 -7.90 -12.74 -0.72
CA TYR A 34 -7.99 -13.60 0.46
C TYR A 34 -8.45 -15.02 0.08
N PRO A 35 -7.85 -16.07 0.67
CA PRO A 35 -8.33 -17.43 0.49
C PRO A 35 -9.75 -17.59 1.04
N ARG A 36 -10.64 -18.23 0.26
CA ARG A 36 -12.05 -18.43 0.65
C ARG A 36 -12.25 -19.35 1.86
N ASN A 37 -11.26 -20.17 2.17
CA ASN A 37 -11.29 -21.15 3.25
C ASN A 37 -10.71 -20.62 4.57
N LEU A 38 -10.20 -19.38 4.60
CA LEU A 38 -9.67 -18.78 5.81
C LEU A 38 -10.73 -17.88 6.44
N PHE A 39 -11.08 -18.16 7.70
CA PHE A 39 -11.94 -17.27 8.46
C PHE A 39 -11.14 -16.04 8.89
N ILE A 40 -11.48 -14.89 8.32
CA ILE A 40 -10.93 -13.60 8.71
C ILE A 40 -12.09 -12.80 9.31
N PRO A 41 -12.07 -12.53 10.64
CA PRO A 41 -13.23 -12.02 11.34
C PRO A 41 -13.62 -10.61 10.90
N SER A 42 -12.65 -9.80 10.48
CA SER A 42 -12.88 -8.47 9.92
C SER A 42 -11.74 -8.06 8.99
N PRO A 43 -12.02 -7.40 7.85
CA PRO A 43 -10.98 -6.80 7.03
C PRO A 43 -10.26 -5.68 7.80
N SER A 44 -8.96 -5.58 7.61
CA SER A 44 -8.16 -4.43 8.05
C SER A 44 -7.89 -3.53 6.84
N ILE A 45 -7.89 -2.22 7.05
CA ILE A 45 -7.57 -1.26 6.00
C ILE A 45 -6.18 -1.59 5.41
N PRO A 46 -6.02 -1.73 4.08
CA PRO A 46 -4.73 -2.03 3.49
C PRO A 46 -3.85 -0.76 3.44
N TYR A 47 -3.19 -0.43 4.57
CA TYR A 47 -2.34 0.76 4.71
C TYR A 47 -1.33 0.88 3.57
N ASN A 48 -0.58 -0.19 3.29
CA ASN A 48 0.48 -0.18 2.29
C ASN A 48 -0.07 0.18 0.89
N LEU A 49 -1.21 -0.38 0.49
CA LEU A 49 -1.83 -0.03 -0.79
C LEU A 49 -2.40 1.39 -0.78
N SER A 50 -2.91 1.86 0.36
CA SER A 50 -3.38 3.23 0.53
C SER A 50 -2.23 4.23 0.39
N LEU A 51 -1.05 3.92 0.94
CA LEU A 51 0.17 4.70 0.79
C LEU A 51 0.65 4.71 -0.67
N LEU A 52 0.71 3.56 -1.34
CA LEU A 52 1.05 3.50 -2.76
C LEU A 52 0.03 4.26 -3.61
N GLY A 53 -1.26 4.20 -3.26
CA GLY A 53 -2.31 5.00 -3.89
C GLY A 53 -2.04 6.50 -3.77
N GLY A 54 -1.67 6.99 -2.58
CA GLY A 54 -1.27 8.38 -2.38
C GLY A 54 -0.05 8.78 -3.22
N VAL A 55 0.93 7.89 -3.34
CA VAL A 55 2.14 8.11 -4.15
C VAL A 55 1.81 8.23 -5.63
N LEU A 56 0.96 7.33 -6.15
CA LEU A 56 0.51 7.36 -7.54
C LEU A 56 -0.32 8.62 -7.84
N LYS A 57 -1.28 8.96 -6.97
CA LYS A 57 -2.08 10.19 -7.10
C LYS A 57 -1.21 11.44 -7.17
N ARG A 58 -0.20 11.55 -6.29
CA ARG A 58 0.74 12.68 -6.28
C ARG A 58 1.54 12.78 -7.59
N ASN A 59 1.70 11.68 -8.31
CA ASN A 59 2.37 11.61 -9.61
C ASN A 59 1.39 11.71 -10.81
N GLY A 60 0.13 12.10 -10.59
CA GLY A 60 -0.87 12.25 -11.65
C GLY A 60 -1.44 10.93 -12.18
N ILE A 61 -1.15 9.80 -11.53
CA ILE A 61 -1.58 8.47 -11.97
C ILE A 61 -2.94 8.16 -11.34
N GLU A 62 -3.90 7.78 -12.19
CA GLU A 62 -5.23 7.38 -11.76
C GLU A 62 -5.17 5.99 -11.11
N VAL A 63 -5.71 5.88 -9.90
CA VAL A 63 -5.59 4.66 -9.09
C VAL A 63 -6.90 4.27 -8.45
N LYS A 64 -7.16 2.96 -8.41
CA LYS A 64 -8.25 2.35 -7.67
C LYS A 64 -7.70 1.27 -6.74
N ILE A 65 -8.29 1.13 -5.55
CA ILE A 65 -7.97 0.05 -4.62
C ILE A 65 -9.25 -0.74 -4.38
N ILE A 66 -9.17 -2.07 -4.52
CA ILE A 66 -10.26 -2.98 -4.17
C ILE A 66 -9.74 -3.94 -3.12
N ASP A 67 -10.41 -3.90 -1.97
CA ASP A 67 -10.24 -4.89 -0.93
C ASP A 67 -11.32 -5.96 -1.06
N THR A 68 -10.95 -7.13 -1.56
CA THR A 68 -11.95 -8.16 -1.90
C THR A 68 -12.67 -8.73 -0.69
N LEU A 69 -12.03 -8.72 0.49
CA LEU A 69 -12.68 -9.18 1.72
C LEU A 69 -13.65 -8.13 2.24
N ALA A 70 -13.23 -6.87 2.33
CA ALA A 70 -14.11 -5.79 2.77
C ALA A 70 -15.29 -5.63 1.81
N GLU A 71 -15.03 -5.67 0.51
CA GLU A 71 -16.04 -5.46 -0.50
C GLU A 71 -16.86 -6.69 -0.86
N LYS A 72 -16.49 -7.87 -0.35
CA LYS A 72 -17.12 -9.17 -0.64
C LYS A 72 -17.16 -9.50 -2.13
N MET A 73 -16.10 -9.14 -2.84
CA MET A 73 -15.99 -9.33 -4.29
C MET A 73 -15.39 -10.69 -4.64
N ASN A 74 -15.96 -11.35 -5.63
CA ASN A 74 -15.36 -12.54 -6.24
C ASN A 74 -14.65 -12.19 -7.56
N SER A 75 -14.01 -13.17 -8.20
CA SER A 75 -13.27 -12.96 -9.45
C SER A 75 -14.10 -12.34 -10.58
N LYS A 76 -15.40 -12.69 -10.72
CA LYS A 76 -16.25 -12.10 -11.75
C LYS A 76 -16.49 -10.61 -11.50
N ASP A 77 -16.68 -10.21 -10.25
CA ASP A 77 -16.86 -8.80 -9.89
C ASP A 77 -15.58 -8.00 -10.19
N ILE A 78 -14.42 -8.57 -9.84
CA ILE A 78 -13.11 -7.95 -10.11
C ILE A 78 -12.88 -7.78 -11.62
N LEU A 79 -13.24 -8.77 -12.45
CA LEU A 79 -13.10 -8.66 -13.90
C LEU A 79 -14.02 -7.58 -14.50
N LYS A 80 -15.24 -7.42 -13.97
CA LYS A 80 -16.12 -6.29 -14.35
C LYS A 80 -15.50 -4.95 -14.00
N GLU A 81 -14.87 -4.85 -12.83
CA GLU A 81 -14.17 -3.64 -12.41
C GLU A 81 -12.95 -3.34 -13.29
N ILE A 82 -12.21 -4.36 -13.74
CA ILE A 82 -11.14 -4.22 -14.72
C ILE A 82 -11.67 -3.70 -16.06
N ASP A 83 -12.83 -4.16 -16.51
CA ASP A 83 -13.46 -3.65 -17.73
C ASP A 83 -14.00 -2.23 -17.59
N ALA A 84 -14.55 -1.87 -16.45
CA ALA A 84 -15.02 -0.51 -16.21
C ALA A 84 -13.84 0.47 -16.13
N PHE A 85 -12.78 0.09 -15.40
CA PHE A 85 -11.66 0.97 -15.10
C PHE A 85 -10.59 0.98 -16.20
N GLN A 86 -10.42 -0.12 -16.95
CA GLN A 86 -9.38 -0.31 -17.96
C GLN A 86 -7.96 -0.02 -17.44
N PRO A 87 -7.47 -0.71 -16.39
CA PRO A 87 -6.12 -0.51 -15.88
C PRO A 87 -5.06 -1.04 -16.85
N ALA A 88 -3.96 -0.31 -17.00
CA ALA A 88 -2.75 -0.84 -17.64
C ALA A 88 -1.99 -1.79 -16.69
N ILE A 89 -2.07 -1.52 -15.39
CA ILE A 89 -1.40 -2.31 -14.36
C ILE A 89 -2.42 -2.79 -13.32
N VAL A 90 -2.38 -4.08 -13.00
CA VAL A 90 -3.03 -4.65 -11.81
C VAL A 90 -1.96 -5.06 -10.81
N GLY A 91 -1.91 -4.33 -9.70
CA GLY A 91 -0.99 -4.57 -8.59
C GLY A 91 -1.64 -5.42 -7.50
N PHE A 92 -0.88 -6.36 -6.96
CA PHE A 92 -1.30 -7.25 -5.89
C PHE A 92 -0.35 -7.09 -4.69
N THR A 93 -0.88 -7.19 -3.49
CA THR A 93 -0.09 -7.45 -2.29
C THR A 93 -0.41 -8.84 -1.77
N SER A 94 0.60 -9.61 -1.38
CA SER A 94 0.40 -10.97 -0.87
C SER A 94 1.30 -11.30 0.31
N MET A 95 0.67 -11.79 1.37
CA MET A 95 1.31 -12.63 2.38
C MET A 95 1.44 -14.06 1.83
N THR A 96 2.27 -14.90 2.46
CA THR A 96 2.51 -16.28 1.99
C THR A 96 1.24 -17.12 1.98
N TYR A 97 0.36 -16.99 2.97
CA TYR A 97 -0.90 -17.75 2.99
C TYR A 97 -1.89 -17.32 1.89
N GLN A 98 -1.73 -16.12 1.32
CA GLN A 98 -2.61 -15.57 0.27
C GLN A 98 -2.13 -15.97 -1.14
N ILE A 99 -0.87 -16.38 -1.31
CA ILE A 99 -0.21 -16.39 -2.63
C ILE A 99 -0.95 -17.20 -3.69
N TYR A 100 -1.45 -18.39 -3.35
CA TYR A 100 -2.18 -19.23 -4.32
C TYR A 100 -3.50 -18.59 -4.77
N ALA A 101 -4.23 -17.95 -3.86
CA ALA A 101 -5.46 -17.24 -4.20
C ALA A 101 -5.13 -16.00 -5.07
N THR A 102 -4.10 -15.25 -4.69
CA THR A 102 -3.60 -14.10 -5.44
C THR A 102 -3.15 -14.48 -6.85
N ALA A 103 -2.38 -15.55 -6.99
CA ALA A 103 -1.92 -16.07 -8.28
C ALA A 103 -3.06 -16.53 -9.19
N LYS A 104 -4.08 -17.18 -8.63
CA LYS A 104 -5.30 -17.55 -9.37
C LYS A 104 -6.07 -16.33 -9.88
N MET A 105 -6.09 -15.25 -9.10
CA MET A 105 -6.67 -14.00 -9.57
C MET A 105 -5.81 -13.38 -10.69
N ALA A 106 -4.49 -13.34 -10.55
CA ALA A 106 -3.59 -12.86 -11.60
C ALA A 106 -3.72 -13.67 -12.91
N GLU A 107 -3.84 -15.00 -12.81
CA GLU A 107 -4.17 -15.86 -13.96
C GLU A 107 -5.47 -15.42 -14.64
N SER A 108 -6.52 -15.13 -13.85
CA SER A 108 -7.81 -14.68 -14.36
C SER A 108 -7.69 -13.32 -15.05
N VAL A 109 -6.90 -12.40 -14.51
CA VAL A 109 -6.59 -11.10 -15.15
C VAL A 109 -5.90 -11.32 -16.50
N LYS A 110 -4.87 -12.17 -16.55
CA LYS A 110 -4.13 -12.46 -17.79
C LYS A 110 -4.97 -13.15 -18.86
N LYS A 111 -5.89 -14.04 -18.46
CA LYS A 111 -6.86 -14.67 -19.37
C LYS A 111 -7.89 -13.67 -19.89
N TRP A 112 -8.23 -12.68 -19.08
CA TRP A 112 -9.16 -11.62 -19.47
C TRP A 112 -8.54 -10.65 -20.47
N LYS A 113 -7.35 -10.12 -20.15
CA LYS A 113 -6.55 -9.24 -21.02
C LYS A 113 -5.07 -9.49 -20.78
N LYS A 114 -4.39 -10.05 -21.78
CA LYS A 114 -2.98 -10.49 -21.68
C LYS A 114 -2.02 -9.30 -21.54
N GLU A 115 -2.43 -8.15 -22.07
CA GLU A 115 -1.69 -6.90 -22.14
C GLU A 115 -1.51 -6.23 -20.78
N ILE A 116 -2.46 -6.46 -19.85
CA ILE A 116 -2.39 -5.91 -18.49
C ILE A 116 -1.11 -6.39 -17.82
N ILE A 117 -0.31 -5.45 -17.35
CA ILE A 117 0.89 -5.75 -16.55
C ILE A 117 0.43 -6.10 -15.14
N THR A 118 0.89 -7.23 -14.65
CA THR A 118 0.57 -7.75 -13.32
C THR A 118 1.80 -7.66 -12.44
N VAL A 119 1.65 -6.94 -11.33
CA VAL A 119 2.73 -6.66 -10.39
C VAL A 119 2.36 -7.26 -9.06
N ILE A 120 3.25 -8.04 -8.44
CA ILE A 120 3.05 -8.54 -7.08
C ILE A 120 4.08 -7.93 -6.14
N GLY A 121 3.62 -7.45 -4.99
CA GLY A 121 4.47 -7.04 -3.86
C GLY A 121 4.02 -7.71 -2.57
N GLY A 122 4.52 -7.18 -1.46
CA GLY A 122 4.26 -7.72 -0.12
C GLY A 122 5.25 -8.82 0.27
N ILE A 123 5.06 -9.35 1.47
CA ILE A 123 6.08 -10.15 2.16
C ILE A 123 6.47 -11.42 1.42
N HIS A 124 5.53 -12.06 0.72
CA HIS A 124 5.85 -13.27 -0.04
C HIS A 124 6.79 -12.97 -1.21
N ALA A 125 6.45 -11.96 -2.01
CA ALA A 125 7.23 -11.56 -3.18
C ALA A 125 8.61 -11.03 -2.77
N SER A 126 8.70 -10.29 -1.66
CA SER A 126 10.00 -9.82 -1.13
C SER A 126 10.88 -10.96 -0.66
N ALA A 127 10.31 -12.00 -0.03
CA ALA A 127 11.08 -13.13 0.48
C ALA A 127 11.58 -14.04 -0.64
N LEU A 128 10.77 -14.29 -1.67
CA LEU A 128 11.03 -15.28 -2.70
C LEU A 128 10.73 -14.74 -4.11
N PRO A 129 11.35 -13.63 -4.56
CA PRO A 129 10.92 -12.93 -5.79
C PRO A 129 11.05 -13.79 -7.05
N ILE A 130 12.20 -14.44 -7.25
CA ILE A 130 12.45 -15.29 -8.41
C ILE A 130 11.52 -16.52 -8.39
N LEU A 131 11.44 -17.22 -7.25
CA LEU A 131 10.58 -18.40 -7.12
C LEU A 131 9.10 -18.05 -7.30
N THR A 132 8.66 -16.87 -6.84
CA THR A 132 7.28 -16.39 -7.05
C THR A 132 6.97 -16.30 -8.54
N LEU A 133 7.85 -15.68 -9.34
CA LEU A 133 7.66 -15.54 -10.80
C LEU A 133 7.83 -16.86 -11.57
N GLN A 134 8.64 -17.79 -11.05
CA GLN A 134 8.78 -19.13 -11.62
C GLN A 134 7.53 -19.98 -11.38
N GLN A 135 7.05 -20.03 -10.13
CA GLN A 135 5.91 -20.85 -9.74
C GLN A 135 4.59 -20.29 -10.27
N PHE A 136 4.48 -18.95 -10.34
CA PHE A 136 3.27 -18.26 -10.76
C PHE A 136 3.58 -17.39 -12.00
N PRO A 137 3.61 -18.00 -13.20
CA PRO A 137 4.04 -17.32 -14.43
C PRO A 137 3.07 -16.22 -14.91
N PHE A 138 1.97 -16.02 -14.20
CA PHE A 138 0.95 -15.00 -14.47
C PHE A 138 1.33 -13.62 -13.96
N PHE A 139 2.36 -13.50 -13.10
CA PHE A 139 2.93 -12.22 -12.71
C PHE A 139 4.06 -11.82 -13.66
N ASP A 140 4.10 -10.54 -14.06
CA ASP A 140 5.18 -10.00 -14.88
C ASP A 140 6.33 -9.45 -14.02
N ILE A 141 6.00 -8.84 -12.89
CA ILE A 141 6.96 -8.18 -11.98
C ILE A 141 6.68 -8.57 -10.53
N ALA A 142 7.73 -8.87 -9.78
CA ALA A 142 7.72 -8.96 -8.32
C ALA A 142 8.51 -7.78 -7.73
N VAL A 143 7.86 -6.97 -6.90
CA VAL A 143 8.49 -5.85 -6.17
C VAL A 143 9.04 -6.36 -4.84
N ILE A 144 10.28 -5.98 -4.56
CA ILE A 144 11.04 -6.42 -3.39
C ILE A 144 11.12 -5.26 -2.40
N ASN A 145 10.80 -5.55 -1.13
CA ASN A 145 10.77 -4.58 -0.03
C ASN A 145 9.76 -3.44 -0.29
N GLU A 146 10.18 -2.19 -0.16
CA GLU A 146 9.32 -1.01 -0.28
C GLU A 146 9.03 -0.68 -1.74
N GLY A 147 7.74 -0.60 -2.09
CA GLY A 147 7.29 -0.30 -3.45
C GLY A 147 7.06 1.17 -3.75
N VAL A 148 7.32 2.10 -2.81
CA VAL A 148 6.89 3.51 -2.91
C VAL A 148 7.43 4.18 -4.17
N ASP A 149 8.76 4.22 -4.35
CA ASP A 149 9.36 4.82 -5.54
C ASP A 149 9.28 3.85 -6.73
N THR A 150 9.46 2.56 -6.47
CA THR A 150 9.46 1.48 -7.46
C THR A 150 8.18 1.44 -8.28
N ILE A 151 7.01 1.63 -7.67
CA ILE A 151 5.73 1.55 -8.40
C ILE A 151 5.59 2.69 -9.42
N VAL A 152 6.10 3.89 -9.10
CA VAL A 152 6.07 5.03 -10.02
C VAL A 152 6.98 4.76 -11.21
N GLU A 153 8.17 4.20 -10.97
CA GLU A 153 9.09 3.79 -12.03
C GLU A 153 8.48 2.69 -12.91
N ILE A 154 7.81 1.69 -12.33
CA ILE A 154 7.12 0.63 -13.09
C ILE A 154 6.03 1.22 -13.99
N VAL A 155 5.21 2.14 -13.48
CA VAL A 155 4.13 2.75 -14.28
C VAL A 155 4.69 3.56 -15.45
N LYS A 156 5.82 4.26 -15.24
CA LYS A 156 6.42 5.14 -16.25
C LYS A 156 7.33 4.42 -17.25
N ALA A 157 7.83 3.24 -16.91
CA ALA A 157 8.79 2.51 -17.73
C ALA A 157 8.12 1.63 -18.79
N ASP A 158 8.68 1.61 -19.99
CA ASP A 158 8.40 0.55 -20.96
C ASP A 158 9.10 -0.76 -20.54
N LYS A 159 8.59 -1.91 -21.00
CA LYS A 159 9.11 -3.24 -20.62
C LYS A 159 10.61 -3.41 -20.85
N LYS A 160 11.15 -2.81 -21.92
CA LYS A 160 12.58 -2.85 -22.27
C LYS A 160 13.48 -2.14 -21.24
N ASP A 161 12.90 -1.25 -20.42
CA ASP A 161 13.62 -0.44 -19.45
C ASP A 161 13.49 -0.99 -18.02
N TRP A 162 12.76 -2.09 -17.80
CA TRP A 162 12.58 -2.68 -16.46
C TRP A 162 13.89 -3.07 -15.78
N GLN A 163 14.94 -3.42 -16.55
CA GLN A 163 16.27 -3.72 -16.00
C GLN A 163 16.91 -2.53 -15.25
N LYS A 164 16.45 -1.29 -15.50
CA LYS A 164 16.95 -0.08 -14.83
C LYS A 164 16.22 0.22 -13.52
N ILE A 165 15.08 -0.42 -13.26
CA ILE A 165 14.26 -0.20 -12.07
C ILE A 165 14.91 -0.98 -10.92
N LYS A 166 15.27 -0.31 -9.83
CA LYS A 166 15.83 -0.99 -8.66
C LYS A 166 14.74 -1.68 -7.83
N GLY A 167 15.07 -2.83 -7.27
CA GLY A 167 14.24 -3.54 -6.28
C GLY A 167 13.11 -4.36 -6.89
N ILE A 168 13.30 -4.91 -8.11
CA ILE A 168 12.33 -5.79 -8.75
C ILE A 168 12.98 -7.08 -9.27
N ALA A 169 12.19 -8.15 -9.31
CA ALA A 169 12.37 -9.23 -10.28
C ALA A 169 11.31 -9.10 -11.37
N PHE A 170 11.63 -9.44 -12.61
CA PHE A 170 10.69 -9.35 -13.72
C PHE A 170 10.93 -10.43 -14.76
N LYS A 171 9.92 -10.67 -15.61
CA LYS A 171 10.01 -11.58 -16.76
C LYS A 171 10.13 -10.80 -18.07
N ASP A 172 11.07 -11.20 -18.90
CA ASP A 172 11.20 -10.75 -20.29
C ASP A 172 11.51 -11.93 -21.24
N SER A 173 12.03 -11.62 -22.43
CA SER A 173 12.40 -12.64 -23.43
C SER A 173 13.62 -13.48 -23.05
N SER A 174 14.48 -13.02 -22.14
CA SER A 174 15.66 -13.79 -21.68
C SER A 174 15.33 -14.70 -20.50
N GLY A 175 14.22 -14.45 -19.81
CA GLY A 175 13.75 -15.25 -18.68
C GLY A 175 13.31 -14.39 -17.52
N ILE A 176 13.64 -14.83 -16.30
CA ILE A 176 13.38 -14.07 -15.07
C ILE A 176 14.68 -13.39 -14.64
N ASN A 177 14.64 -12.06 -14.55
CA ASN A 177 15.77 -11.22 -14.21
C ASN A 177 15.56 -10.60 -12.82
N LEU A 178 16.66 -10.40 -12.10
CA LEU A 178 16.68 -9.70 -10.81
C LEU A 178 17.52 -8.42 -10.98
N THR A 179 16.94 -7.30 -10.58
CA THR A 179 17.61 -5.99 -10.64
C THR A 179 18.39 -5.72 -9.36
N GLU A 180 19.22 -4.67 -9.39
CA GLU A 180 19.91 -4.18 -8.19
C GLU A 180 18.91 -3.87 -7.07
N GLY A 181 19.26 -4.17 -5.82
CA GLY A 181 18.44 -3.84 -4.66
C GLY A 181 18.20 -2.34 -4.52
N ARG A 182 17.02 -1.96 -4.00
CA ARG A 182 16.69 -0.57 -3.70
C ARG A 182 17.01 -0.25 -2.24
N GLU A 183 17.72 0.85 -2.02
CA GLU A 183 17.92 1.39 -0.68
C GLU A 183 16.62 1.95 -0.10
N PHE A 184 16.45 1.81 1.22
CA PHE A 184 15.33 2.40 1.91
C PHE A 184 15.36 3.93 1.84
N LYS A 185 14.22 4.54 1.52
CA LYS A 185 14.09 6.00 1.49
C LYS A 185 14.42 6.57 2.87
N LYS A 186 15.45 7.42 2.97
CA LYS A 186 15.94 7.97 4.25
C LYS A 186 14.92 8.87 4.94
N ASN A 187 14.42 9.88 4.22
CA ASN A 187 13.38 10.77 4.72
C ASN A 187 12.00 10.24 4.36
N ILE A 188 11.28 9.73 5.35
CA ILE A 188 9.92 9.21 5.12
C ILE A 188 8.84 10.28 5.28
N ASP A 189 9.14 11.47 5.79
CA ASP A 189 8.18 12.58 5.84
C ASP A 189 7.76 13.06 4.45
N ASP A 190 8.61 12.86 3.43
CA ASP A 190 8.30 13.17 2.03
C ASP A 190 7.26 12.21 1.44
N LEU A 191 6.81 11.19 2.17
CA LEU A 191 5.75 10.30 1.73
C LEU A 191 4.38 10.98 1.87
N PRO A 192 3.50 10.81 0.87
CA PRO A 192 2.14 11.35 0.97
C PRO A 192 1.39 10.64 2.09
N PHE A 193 0.33 11.27 2.60
CA PHE A 193 -0.59 10.56 3.47
C PHE A 193 -1.21 9.37 2.72
N PRO A 194 -1.55 8.27 3.41
CA PRO A 194 -2.32 7.20 2.81
C PRO A 194 -3.63 7.73 2.20
N ALA A 195 -3.92 7.30 0.97
CA ALA A 195 -5.11 7.70 0.23
C ALA A 195 -6.33 6.87 0.65
N TYR A 196 -6.75 6.98 1.91
CA TYR A 196 -7.90 6.25 2.45
C TYR A 196 -9.21 6.59 1.73
N GLU A 197 -9.30 7.75 1.07
CA GLU A 197 -10.43 8.13 0.23
C GLU A 197 -10.66 7.20 -0.98
N LEU A 198 -9.68 6.37 -1.33
CA LEU A 198 -9.82 5.34 -2.37
C LEU A 198 -10.56 4.09 -1.88
N LEU A 199 -10.87 4.00 -0.58
CA LEU A 199 -11.47 2.83 0.05
C LEU A 199 -12.92 3.10 0.48
N LYS A 200 -13.71 2.03 0.54
CA LYS A 200 -15.05 2.05 1.15
C LYS A 200 -14.92 1.87 2.67
N LEU A 201 -14.48 2.94 3.33
CA LEU A 201 -14.11 2.95 4.76
C LEU A 201 -15.21 2.40 5.68
N ASN A 202 -16.49 2.65 5.35
CA ASN A 202 -17.65 2.11 6.09
C ASN A 202 -17.74 0.57 6.14
N LYS A 203 -16.96 -0.15 5.33
CA LYS A 203 -16.86 -1.62 5.34
C LYS A 203 -15.82 -2.16 6.32
N TYR A 204 -15.05 -1.31 6.95
CA TYR A 204 -14.01 -1.69 7.92
C TYR A 204 -14.51 -1.46 9.33
N THR A 205 -14.48 -2.50 10.15
CA THR A 205 -14.86 -2.42 11.57
C THR A 205 -13.77 -3.03 12.43
N SER A 206 -13.40 -2.40 13.54
CA SER A 206 -12.52 -3.01 14.53
C SER A 206 -13.27 -4.12 15.25
N TYR A 207 -12.74 -5.33 15.19
CA TYR A 207 -13.21 -6.47 15.97
C TYR A 207 -12.88 -6.31 17.47
N TRP A 208 -11.81 -5.58 17.79
CA TRP A 208 -11.21 -5.53 19.12
C TRP A 208 -11.74 -4.39 20.00
N THR A 209 -12.31 -3.35 19.40
CA THR A 209 -12.92 -2.28 20.19
C THR A 209 -14.35 -2.65 20.56
N ARG A 210 -14.69 -2.55 21.85
CA ARG A 210 -16.05 -2.72 22.38
C ARG A 210 -17.11 -1.80 21.73
N ARG A 211 -16.70 -0.85 20.89
CA ARG A 211 -17.53 0.22 20.33
C ARG A 211 -17.71 0.14 18.80
N LYS A 212 -17.41 -0.99 18.13
CA LYS A 212 -17.50 -1.11 16.65
C LYS A 212 -16.84 0.08 15.92
N ARG A 213 -15.71 0.58 16.44
CA ARG A 213 -15.04 1.74 15.87
C ARG A 213 -14.27 1.34 14.62
N MET A 214 -14.20 2.22 13.64
CA MET A 214 -13.26 2.06 12.54
C MET A 214 -11.85 2.28 13.07
N GLU A 215 -10.99 1.26 12.93
CA GLU A 215 -9.60 1.31 13.38
C GLU A 215 -8.70 1.56 12.18
N PHE A 216 -7.97 2.67 12.23
CA PHE A 216 -7.07 3.10 11.17
C PHE A 216 -5.66 2.58 11.48
N PRO A 217 -5.08 1.78 10.59
CA PRO A 217 -3.66 1.45 10.67
C PRO A 217 -2.85 2.70 10.36
N MET A 218 -1.90 3.04 11.20
CA MET A 218 -0.94 4.12 10.98
C MET A 218 0.46 3.62 11.33
N PHE A 219 1.49 4.27 10.78
CA PHE A 219 2.87 4.00 11.17
C PHE A 219 3.49 5.27 11.73
N SER A 220 4.15 5.15 12.89
CA SER A 220 5.02 6.22 13.40
C SER A 220 6.47 6.05 12.94
N SER A 221 6.81 4.85 12.47
CA SER A 221 8.13 4.43 12.01
C SER A 221 8.03 3.23 11.07
N PHE A 222 9.09 3.00 10.29
CA PHE A 222 9.32 1.77 9.53
C PHE A 222 10.58 1.08 10.01
N GLY A 223 10.55 -0.25 10.05
CA GLY A 223 11.71 -1.10 10.31
C GLY A 223 11.93 -1.43 11.79
N CYS A 224 12.72 -2.46 12.04
CA CYS A 224 13.04 -2.95 13.37
C CYS A 224 14.51 -3.37 13.47
N PRO A 225 15.30 -2.87 14.44
CA PRO A 225 16.73 -3.16 14.51
C PRO A 225 17.00 -4.57 15.04
N TYR A 226 16.01 -5.21 15.64
CA TYR A 226 16.14 -6.50 16.28
C TYR A 226 16.32 -7.64 15.29
N LYS A 227 17.06 -8.66 15.71
CA LYS A 227 17.41 -9.83 14.90
C LYS A 227 16.75 -11.12 15.37
N CYS A 228 15.45 -11.07 15.68
CA CYS A 228 14.70 -12.26 16.11
C CYS A 228 14.79 -13.38 15.08
N THR A 229 15.15 -14.58 15.52
CA THR A 229 15.38 -15.77 14.66
C THR A 229 14.13 -16.23 13.93
N PHE A 230 12.95 -15.93 14.46
CA PHE A 230 11.65 -16.28 13.88
C PHE A 230 11.04 -15.19 12.98
N CYS A 231 11.63 -13.98 12.93
CA CYS A 231 11.00 -12.83 12.28
C CYS A 231 11.49 -12.66 10.84
N SER A 232 10.56 -12.45 9.90
CA SER A 232 10.84 -12.16 8.49
C SER A 232 11.30 -10.72 8.23
N ARG A 233 11.21 -9.83 9.23
CA ARG A 233 11.51 -8.38 9.14
C ARG A 233 10.82 -7.70 7.97
N PRO A 234 9.48 -7.62 7.99
CA PRO A 234 8.68 -7.13 6.87
C PRO A 234 9.05 -5.72 6.41
N GLN A 235 9.53 -4.86 7.31
CA GLN A 235 9.88 -3.46 7.03
C GLN A 235 11.39 -3.19 6.97
N GLY A 236 12.21 -4.25 6.95
CA GLY A 236 13.65 -4.13 6.99
C GLY A 236 14.23 -3.88 8.38
N ASN A 237 15.56 -3.74 8.44
CA ASN A 237 16.32 -3.60 9.68
C ASN A 237 16.76 -2.16 10.00
N VAL A 238 16.43 -1.21 9.13
CA VAL A 238 16.79 0.20 9.29
C VAL A 238 15.56 0.96 9.77
N VAL A 239 15.65 1.47 10.99
CA VAL A 239 14.54 2.22 11.60
C VAL A 239 14.53 3.64 11.05
N ARG A 240 13.38 4.06 10.54
CA ARG A 240 13.12 5.42 10.07
C ARG A 240 11.83 5.91 10.70
N TYR A 241 11.82 7.16 11.14
CA TYR A 241 10.69 7.75 11.87
C TYR A 241 10.05 8.84 11.02
N PHE A 242 8.71 8.90 11.02
CA PHE A 242 8.01 10.11 10.62
C PHE A 242 8.29 11.21 11.66
N SER A 243 8.29 12.49 11.33
CA SER A 243 8.30 13.51 12.38
C SER A 243 7.03 13.45 13.23
N VAL A 244 7.11 13.90 14.48
CA VAL A 244 5.93 13.97 15.36
C VAL A 244 4.89 14.91 14.75
N GLU A 245 5.32 16.03 14.15
CA GLU A 245 4.42 16.96 13.48
C GLU A 245 3.67 16.28 12.33
N ARG A 246 4.37 15.61 11.42
CA ARG A 246 3.77 14.89 10.30
C ARG A 246 2.79 13.80 10.76
N LEU A 247 3.07 13.16 11.90
CA LEU A 247 2.15 12.21 12.51
C LEU A 247 0.89 12.90 13.05
N MET A 248 1.03 14.04 13.74
CA MET A 248 -0.10 14.81 14.25
C MET A 248 -0.97 15.40 13.14
N GLU A 249 -0.38 15.78 12.01
CA GLU A 249 -1.10 16.18 10.80
C GLU A 249 -1.94 15.04 10.23
N GLU A 250 -1.38 13.82 10.16
CA GLU A 250 -2.11 12.64 9.71
C GLU A 250 -3.28 12.30 10.64
N ILE A 251 -3.05 12.35 11.96
CA ILE A 251 -4.11 12.16 12.95
C ILE A 251 -5.21 13.21 12.78
N ASN A 252 -4.85 14.49 12.65
CA ASN A 252 -5.81 15.57 12.44
C ASN A 252 -6.64 15.37 11.18
N ARG A 253 -5.97 15.05 10.06
CA ARG A 253 -6.59 14.77 8.78
C ARG A 253 -7.60 13.64 8.92
N ASN A 254 -7.18 12.50 9.48
CA ASN A 254 -8.02 11.32 9.60
C ASN A 254 -9.22 11.53 10.52
N ILE A 255 -9.06 12.31 11.60
CA ILE A 255 -10.19 12.72 12.46
C ILE A 255 -11.19 13.57 11.66
N LYS A 256 -10.72 14.55 10.88
CA LYS A 256 -11.59 15.51 10.19
C LYS A 256 -12.26 14.94 8.93
N GLU A 257 -11.51 14.19 8.13
CA GLU A 257 -11.97 13.70 6.82
C GLU A 257 -12.70 12.37 6.91
N PHE A 258 -12.32 11.52 7.88
CA PHE A 258 -12.77 10.12 7.92
C PHE A 258 -13.41 9.69 9.24
N ASP A 259 -13.65 10.64 10.16
CA ASP A 259 -14.21 10.37 11.50
C ASP A 259 -13.45 9.26 12.25
N MET A 260 -12.13 9.25 12.10
CA MET A 260 -11.26 8.28 12.75
C MET A 260 -11.40 8.41 14.28
N SER A 261 -11.71 7.29 14.94
CA SER A 261 -11.88 7.23 16.39
C SER A 261 -10.98 6.19 17.07
N SER A 262 -10.21 5.43 16.28
CA SER A 262 -9.24 4.44 16.77
C SER A 262 -8.04 4.34 15.83
N ILE A 263 -6.83 4.26 16.38
CA ILE A 263 -5.57 4.03 15.65
C ILE A 263 -4.97 2.69 16.07
N TYR A 264 -4.45 1.93 15.10
CA TYR A 264 -3.48 0.87 15.37
C TYR A 264 -2.13 1.28 14.78
N PHE A 265 -1.18 1.61 15.64
CA PHE A 265 0.22 1.79 15.24
C PHE A 265 0.83 0.43 14.86
N TRP A 266 1.05 0.23 13.57
CA TRP A 266 1.58 -1.00 12.98
C TRP A 266 3.10 -1.07 12.95
N ASP A 267 3.78 -0.09 13.54
CA ASP A 267 5.20 -0.11 13.81
C ASP A 267 5.65 -1.48 14.32
N ASP A 268 6.71 -2.06 13.75
CA ASP A 268 7.24 -3.35 14.21
C ASP A 268 7.59 -3.33 15.72
N THR A 269 7.98 -2.17 16.25
CA THR A 269 8.15 -1.89 17.69
C THR A 269 7.98 -0.39 17.94
N PHE A 270 6.77 0.05 18.28
CA PHE A 270 6.45 1.47 18.53
C PHE A 270 7.28 2.08 19.67
N THR A 271 7.56 1.27 20.67
CA THR A 271 8.19 1.65 21.95
C THR A 271 9.72 1.71 21.89
N LEU A 272 10.31 1.50 20.72
CA LEU A 272 11.76 1.41 20.53
C LEU A 272 12.52 2.65 21.02
N ASN A 273 11.93 3.85 20.94
CA ASN A 273 12.53 5.10 21.38
C ASN A 273 11.64 5.81 22.40
N LYS A 274 11.97 5.64 23.70
CA LYS A 274 11.22 6.25 24.81
C LYS A 274 11.01 7.75 24.64
N LYS A 275 12.06 8.53 24.33
CA LYS A 275 11.95 9.99 24.19
C LYS A 275 10.91 10.36 23.12
N ARG A 276 10.94 9.66 21.98
CA ARG A 276 9.98 9.88 20.90
C ARG A 276 8.55 9.50 21.31
N VAL A 277 8.35 8.37 21.96
CA VAL A 277 7.03 7.94 22.45
C VAL A 277 6.45 9.00 23.38
N LEU A 278 7.26 9.53 24.30
CA LEU A 278 6.84 10.62 25.19
C LEU A 278 6.47 11.88 24.38
N SER A 279 7.28 12.29 23.38
CA SER A 279 6.93 13.43 22.53
C SER A 279 5.62 13.23 21.75
N ILE A 280 5.35 12.02 21.26
CA ILE A 280 4.07 11.69 20.60
C ILE A 280 2.92 11.82 21.59
N CYS A 281 3.07 11.28 22.80
CA CYS A 281 2.04 11.35 23.84
C CYS A 281 1.77 12.79 24.28
N GLU A 282 2.81 13.60 24.45
CA GLU A 282 2.72 15.02 24.79
C GLU A 282 1.93 15.81 23.73
N GLU A 283 2.25 15.63 22.45
CA GLU A 283 1.52 16.31 21.37
C GLU A 283 0.06 15.83 21.24
N ILE A 284 -0.21 14.54 21.46
CA ILE A 284 -1.58 14.01 21.52
C ILE A 284 -2.38 14.67 22.66
N LEU A 285 -1.79 14.83 23.83
CA LEU A 285 -2.42 15.46 24.99
C LEU A 285 -2.64 16.96 24.76
N LYS A 286 -1.61 17.67 24.31
CA LYS A 286 -1.63 19.10 24.00
C LYS A 286 -2.70 19.46 22.97
N ARG A 287 -2.87 18.65 21.93
CA ARG A 287 -3.91 18.83 20.90
C ARG A 287 -5.29 18.28 21.31
N GLY A 288 -5.39 17.65 22.48
CA GLY A 288 -6.62 17.06 23.00
C GLY A 288 -7.13 15.86 22.19
N TYR A 289 -6.25 15.21 21.41
CA TYR A 289 -6.62 14.08 20.56
C TYR A 289 -6.97 12.83 21.38
N ASN A 290 -6.41 12.68 22.58
CA ASN A 290 -6.73 11.58 23.51
C ASN A 290 -8.23 11.51 23.89
N LYS A 291 -8.97 12.62 23.75
CA LYS A 291 -10.43 12.69 23.96
C LYS A 291 -11.25 12.21 22.76
N LYS A 292 -10.66 12.23 21.56
CA LYS A 292 -11.32 11.89 20.28
C LYS A 292 -10.93 10.50 19.79
N VAL A 293 -9.65 10.18 19.90
CA VAL A 293 -9.04 8.97 19.35
C VAL A 293 -8.39 8.16 20.44
N LYS A 294 -8.60 6.85 20.37
CA LYS A 294 -7.88 5.87 21.18
C LYS A 294 -6.91 5.11 20.31
N TRP A 295 -5.84 4.60 20.89
CA TRP A 295 -4.83 3.94 20.09
C TRP A 295 -4.26 2.71 20.75
N LYS A 296 -3.69 1.84 19.93
CA LYS A 296 -2.94 0.66 20.34
C LYS A 296 -1.67 0.54 19.52
N CYS A 297 -0.70 -0.22 20.01
CA CYS A 297 0.59 -0.38 19.36
C CYS A 297 1.19 -1.76 19.63
N LEU A 298 2.14 -2.14 18.78
CA LEU A 298 3.03 -3.27 19.03
C LEU A 298 4.26 -2.81 19.83
N SER A 299 4.71 -3.63 20.77
CA SER A 299 5.86 -3.34 21.63
C SER A 299 6.74 -4.56 21.82
N ARG A 300 7.98 -4.33 22.30
CA ARG A 300 8.76 -5.38 22.95
C ARG A 300 8.80 -5.15 24.45
N ILE A 301 8.80 -6.24 25.21
CA ILE A 301 8.77 -6.19 26.67
C ILE A 301 9.98 -5.47 27.26
N ASP A 302 11.15 -5.55 26.61
CA ASP A 302 12.40 -4.92 27.03
C ASP A 302 12.51 -3.43 26.66
N THR A 303 11.49 -2.87 25.98
CA THR A 303 11.48 -1.47 25.51
C THR A 303 10.50 -0.57 26.25
N ILE A 304 9.84 -1.09 27.30
CA ILE A 304 8.82 -0.37 28.07
C ILE A 304 9.16 -0.29 29.55
N ASP A 305 8.66 0.77 30.20
CA ASP A 305 8.70 0.93 31.65
C ASP A 305 7.39 1.55 32.17
N LEU A 306 7.19 1.49 33.49
CA LEU A 306 5.95 1.92 34.11
C LEU A 306 5.64 3.41 33.88
N GLU A 307 6.66 4.26 33.80
CA GLU A 307 6.50 5.69 33.53
C GLU A 307 5.95 5.92 32.12
N MET A 308 6.57 5.29 31.12
CA MET A 308 6.10 5.34 29.74
C MET A 308 4.66 4.83 29.63
N LEU A 309 4.35 3.69 30.25
CA LEU A 309 3.01 3.09 30.19
C LEU A 309 1.92 3.98 30.80
N LYS A 310 2.20 4.64 31.93
CA LYS A 310 1.28 5.61 32.54
C LYS A 310 1.00 6.77 31.59
N PHE A 311 2.04 7.31 30.96
CA PHE A 311 1.89 8.44 30.05
C PHE A 311 1.18 8.06 28.75
N MET A 312 1.50 6.89 28.19
CA MET A 312 0.76 6.32 27.05
C MET A 312 -0.72 6.17 27.38
N LYS A 313 -1.06 5.69 28.58
CA LYS A 313 -2.45 5.55 29.03
C LYS A 313 -3.19 6.89 29.07
N GLU A 314 -2.57 7.93 29.62
CA GLU A 314 -3.14 9.28 29.65
C GLU A 314 -3.36 9.85 28.23
N ALA A 315 -2.40 9.61 27.33
CA ALA A 315 -2.48 9.96 25.92
C ALA A 315 -3.47 9.10 25.12
N GLY A 316 -4.19 8.16 25.75
CA GLY A 316 -5.26 7.40 25.11
C GLY A 316 -4.87 6.04 24.55
N CYS A 317 -3.72 5.49 24.94
CA CYS A 317 -3.38 4.10 24.69
C CYS A 317 -4.34 3.17 25.46
N GLU A 318 -4.98 2.24 24.74
CA GLU A 318 -5.92 1.28 25.33
C GLU A 318 -5.41 -0.16 25.30
N HIS A 319 -4.47 -0.48 24.41
CA HIS A 319 -3.94 -1.82 24.24
C HIS A 319 -2.50 -1.79 23.74
N ILE A 320 -1.69 -2.72 24.22
CA ILE A 320 -0.31 -2.95 23.78
C ILE A 320 -0.22 -4.44 23.50
N GLU A 321 0.24 -4.77 22.29
CA GLU A 321 0.45 -6.14 21.83
C GLU A 321 1.94 -6.50 21.85
#